data_AF-A0A947MK80-F1
#
_entry.id   AF-A0A947MK80-F1
#
_cell.length_a   1.000
_cell.length_b   1.000
_cell.length_c   1.000
_cell.angle_alpha   90.00
_cell.angle_beta   90.00
_cell.angle_gamma   90.00
#
_symmetry.space_group_name_H-M   'P 1'
#
loop_
_entity.id
_entity.type
_entity.pdbx_description
1 polymer ?
#
loop_
_entity_poly.entity_id
_entity_poly.type
_entity_poly.pdbx_seq_one_letter_code
_entity_poly.pdbx_strand_id
1 'polypeptide(L)'
;MQLAKLEKVDLRNVWKHEASNFTNWLAESENLELLSEEIGIDIRLIQTEASVGKFNVDILAEEENTGRKIVIENQLEVTDHDHLGKIITYASGFDAEIIIWIVKTVRDEHKQAIDWLNEHTDNKINFFAIQMEVWKISDSPFAPKFSVIAQPNNWAKAVKTSSNSNNKLTETKLLQLEFWEKFKDYAEENQYKIKLRKAYAQHWYDVSFGSSLAHITLTINSQSNQITCELYITDSKPLFYELSLHKSDIESKLGYSLSWEELPNKKASRIKITNSVDFLTVEKWSEYHKWMCENAIKFQNVFSKYVKGSK
;
A
#
# COMPACT_ATOMS: atom_id res chain seq x y z
N MET A 1 -14.03 35.33 15.35
CA MET A 1 -13.39 33.99 15.25
C MET A 1 -11.90 34.21 15.18
N GLN A 2 -11.13 33.67 16.13
CA GLN A 2 -9.67 33.82 16.17
C GLN A 2 -9.04 32.57 15.57
N LEU A 3 -8.24 32.75 14.52
CA LEU A 3 -7.51 31.67 13.87
C LEU A 3 -6.07 31.63 14.40
N ALA A 4 -5.62 30.47 14.84
CA ALA A 4 -4.23 30.25 15.24
C ALA A 4 -3.35 30.02 13.99
N LYS A 5 -2.05 30.29 14.12
CA LYS A 5 -1.07 30.05 13.04
C LYS A 5 -0.49 28.65 13.17
N LEU A 6 -0.25 28.04 12.02
CA LEU A 6 0.51 26.79 11.91
C LEU A 6 2.01 27.12 11.89
N GLU A 7 2.78 26.51 12.79
CA GLU A 7 4.20 26.78 12.97
C GLU A 7 5.02 25.52 12.67
N LYS A 8 6.03 25.65 11.80
CA LYS A 8 6.96 24.56 11.50
C LYS A 8 8.01 24.48 12.60
N VAL A 9 8.20 23.28 13.14
CA VAL A 9 9.16 22.96 14.21
C VAL A 9 10.35 22.25 13.61
N ASP A 10 11.56 22.59 14.06
CA ASP A 10 12.77 21.87 13.66
C ASP A 10 12.71 20.42 14.18
N LEU A 11 13.01 19.44 13.33
CA LEU A 11 12.97 18.03 13.71
C LEU A 11 13.87 17.73 14.90
N ARG A 12 15.02 18.43 15.04
CA ARG A 12 15.95 18.24 16.17
C ARG A 12 15.39 18.70 17.51
N ASN A 13 14.34 19.52 17.52
CA ASN A 13 13.65 19.90 18.75
C ASN A 13 12.75 18.76 19.27
N VAL A 14 12.36 17.84 18.39
CA VAL A 14 11.49 16.69 18.70
C VAL A 14 12.35 15.45 18.91
N TRP A 15 13.25 15.17 17.97
CA TRP A 15 14.15 14.02 17.99
C TRP A 15 15.61 14.48 18.04
N LYS A 16 16.28 14.30 19.19
CA LYS A 16 17.67 14.74 19.35
C LYS A 16 18.66 13.87 18.58
N HIS A 17 18.39 12.57 18.55
CA HIS A 17 19.22 11.56 17.90
C HIS A 17 18.40 10.72 16.91
N GLU A 18 18.99 10.42 15.77
CA GLU A 18 18.33 9.71 14.67
C GLU A 18 18.00 8.27 15.06
N ALA A 19 19.00 7.41 15.22
CA ALA A 19 18.81 6.00 15.56
C ALA A 19 18.01 5.78 16.87
N SER A 20 18.34 6.51 17.94
CA SER A 20 17.72 6.26 19.25
C SER A 20 16.40 6.98 19.51
N ASN A 21 16.02 7.98 18.68
CA ASN A 21 14.73 8.66 18.84
C ASN A 21 13.89 8.60 17.57
N PHE A 22 14.41 9.06 16.42
CA PHE A 22 13.61 9.16 15.20
C PHE A 22 13.27 7.79 14.61
N THR A 23 14.26 6.91 14.46
CA THR A 23 14.05 5.54 13.94
C THR A 23 13.08 4.76 14.84
N ASN A 24 13.27 4.84 16.16
CA ASN A 24 12.39 4.17 17.13
C ASN A 24 10.95 4.70 17.07
N TRP A 25 10.77 6.03 17.01
CA TRP A 25 9.46 6.64 16.85
C TRP A 25 8.81 6.20 15.52
N LEU A 26 9.55 6.28 14.42
CA LEU A 26 9.06 5.91 13.10
C LEU A 26 8.64 4.44 13.04
N ALA A 27 9.34 3.55 13.73
CA ALA A 27 9.05 2.12 13.78
C ALA A 27 7.79 1.76 14.59
N GLU A 28 7.23 2.67 15.38
CA GLU A 28 5.96 2.43 16.08
C GLU A 28 4.81 2.26 15.06
N SER A 29 3.87 1.36 15.36
CA SER A 29 2.81 0.98 14.42
C SER A 29 1.96 2.16 13.95
N GLU A 30 1.66 3.10 14.84
CA GLU A 30 0.88 4.30 14.50
C GLU A 30 1.63 5.25 13.53
N ASN A 31 2.95 5.33 13.64
CA ASN A 31 3.75 6.23 12.82
C ASN A 31 4.07 5.61 11.45
N LEU A 32 4.26 4.29 11.39
CA LEU A 32 4.27 3.55 10.12
C LEU A 32 2.90 3.63 9.42
N GLU A 33 1.80 3.62 10.16
CA GLU A 33 0.47 3.78 9.57
C GLU A 33 0.30 5.16 8.92
N LEU A 34 0.77 6.24 9.55
CA LEU A 34 0.80 7.59 8.96
C LEU A 34 1.62 7.63 7.66
N LEU A 35 2.79 6.97 7.64
CA LEU A 35 3.61 6.86 6.44
C LEU A 35 2.90 6.04 5.35
N SER A 36 2.27 4.93 5.74
CA SER A 36 1.53 4.05 4.84
C SER A 36 0.38 4.76 4.15
N GLU A 37 -0.36 5.59 4.87
CA GLU A 37 -1.43 6.42 4.33
C GLU A 37 -0.91 7.41 3.28
N GLU A 38 0.21 8.07 3.56
CA GLU A 38 0.80 9.07 2.66
C GLU A 38 1.32 8.43 1.35
N ILE A 39 1.92 7.23 1.41
CA ILE A 39 2.49 6.58 0.21
C ILE A 39 1.55 5.57 -0.46
N GLY A 40 0.42 5.24 0.17
CA GLY A 40 -0.55 4.26 -0.31
C GLY A 40 -0.02 2.80 -0.30
N ILE A 41 0.86 2.45 0.63
CA ILE A 41 1.44 1.11 0.81
C ILE A 41 1.32 0.73 2.28
N ASP A 42 0.67 -0.39 2.60
CA ASP A 42 0.56 -0.85 3.99
C ASP A 42 1.84 -1.55 4.44
N ILE A 43 2.57 -0.88 5.33
CA ILE A 43 3.90 -1.26 5.81
C ILE A 43 3.75 -2.07 7.10
N ARG A 44 4.33 -3.27 7.11
CA ARG A 44 4.51 -4.07 8.31
C ARG A 44 5.99 -4.11 8.70
N LEU A 45 6.31 -3.65 9.90
CA LEU A 45 7.65 -3.73 10.45
C LEU A 45 8.12 -5.19 10.55
N ILE A 46 9.34 -5.46 10.08
CA ILE A 46 10.04 -6.72 10.34
C ILE A 46 11.03 -6.52 11.48
N GLN A 47 11.92 -5.52 11.35
CA GLN A 47 12.95 -5.24 12.34
C GLN A 47 13.58 -3.85 12.11
N THR A 48 14.05 -3.22 13.18
CA THR A 48 14.90 -2.03 13.15
C THR A 48 16.38 -2.44 13.14
N GLU A 49 17.27 -1.60 12.61
CA GLU A 49 18.73 -1.84 12.58
C GLU A 49 19.11 -3.18 11.94
N ALA A 50 18.50 -3.48 10.80
CA ALA A 50 18.65 -4.76 10.12
C ALA A 50 20.02 -4.88 9.42
N SER A 51 20.82 -5.86 9.82
CA SER A 51 22.15 -6.07 9.24
C SER A 51 22.12 -6.74 7.87
N VAL A 52 22.88 -6.18 6.93
CA VAL A 52 23.26 -6.80 5.66
C VAL A 52 24.77 -6.71 5.43
N GLY A 53 25.44 -7.84 5.60
CA GLY A 53 26.89 -7.90 5.59
C GLY A 53 27.49 -7.06 6.73
N LYS A 54 28.12 -5.93 6.38
CA LYS A 54 28.75 -5.00 7.33
C LYS A 54 27.94 -3.73 7.61
N PHE A 55 26.80 -3.57 6.95
CA PHE A 55 25.98 -2.39 7.06
C PHE A 55 24.65 -2.72 7.73
N ASN A 56 23.98 -1.71 8.29
CA ASN A 56 22.64 -1.83 8.87
C ASN A 56 21.73 -0.84 8.17
N VAL A 57 20.51 -1.26 7.82
CA VAL A 57 19.44 -0.36 7.42
C VAL A 57 18.60 0.00 8.65
N ASP A 58 18.16 1.26 8.73
CA ASP A 58 17.40 1.77 9.88
C ASP A 58 16.14 0.93 10.14
N ILE A 59 15.33 0.68 9.10
CA ILE A 59 14.12 -0.13 9.20
C ILE A 59 14.00 -1.07 8.00
N LEU A 60 13.83 -2.36 8.30
CA LEU A 60 13.37 -3.38 7.36
C LEU A 60 11.90 -3.69 7.64
N ALA A 61 11.10 -3.64 6.59
CA ALA A 61 9.67 -3.90 6.62
C ALA A 61 9.23 -4.70 5.38
N GLU A 62 7.94 -5.01 5.31
CA GLU A 62 7.32 -5.62 4.13
C GLU A 62 5.93 -5.03 3.88
N GLU A 63 5.48 -5.09 2.64
CA GLU A 63 4.11 -4.75 2.30
C GLU A 63 3.17 -5.91 2.69
N GLU A 64 2.17 -5.66 3.52
CA GLU A 64 1.34 -6.70 4.16
C GLU A 64 0.74 -7.74 3.21
N ASN A 65 0.32 -7.32 2.02
CA ASN A 65 -0.46 -8.18 1.11
C ASN A 65 0.40 -8.92 0.10
N THR A 66 1.55 -8.37 -0.27
CA THR A 66 2.41 -8.95 -1.31
C THR A 66 3.67 -9.59 -0.74
N GLY A 67 4.06 -9.24 0.48
CA GLY A 67 5.33 -9.63 1.09
C GLY A 67 6.54 -8.96 0.44
N ARG A 68 6.35 -7.94 -0.41
CA ARG A 68 7.45 -7.18 -1.00
C ARG A 68 8.23 -6.50 0.11
N LYS A 69 9.55 -6.72 0.12
CA LYS A 69 10.44 -6.11 1.11
C LYS A 69 10.54 -4.60 0.89
N ILE A 70 10.51 -3.90 2.01
CA ILE A 70 10.62 -2.45 2.12
C ILE A 70 11.86 -2.14 2.94
N VAL A 71 12.74 -1.30 2.42
CA VAL A 71 13.84 -0.71 3.18
C VAL A 71 13.56 0.76 3.39
N ILE A 72 13.69 1.23 4.63
CA ILE A 72 13.50 2.63 4.99
C ILE A 72 14.78 3.14 5.64
N GLU A 73 15.31 4.23 5.09
CA GLU A 73 16.40 5.00 5.66
C GLU A 73 15.87 6.36 6.07
N ASN A 74 16.16 6.80 7.28
CA ASN A 74 15.62 8.04 7.82
C ASN A 74 16.72 8.97 8.32
N GLN A 75 16.68 10.23 7.93
CA GLN A 75 17.65 11.24 8.36
C GLN A 75 17.01 12.54 8.84
N LEU A 76 17.55 13.12 9.91
CA LEU A 76 17.09 14.40 10.48
C LEU A 76 17.63 15.63 9.75
N GLU A 77 18.45 15.42 8.71
CA GLU A 77 19.08 16.46 7.90
C GLU A 77 18.58 16.48 6.46
N VAL A 78 19.05 17.46 5.69
CA VAL A 78 18.87 17.55 4.24
C VAL A 78 19.56 16.37 3.54
N THR A 79 18.99 15.89 2.43
CA THR A 79 19.57 14.78 1.64
C THR A 79 21.05 14.98 1.31
N ASP A 80 21.82 13.88 1.34
CA ASP A 80 23.24 13.82 0.98
C ASP A 80 23.56 12.58 0.11
N HIS A 81 24.77 12.55 -0.44
CA HIS A 81 25.22 11.46 -1.30
C HIS A 81 25.53 10.16 -0.54
N ASP A 82 25.85 10.23 0.75
CA ASP A 82 26.16 9.05 1.56
C ASP A 82 24.90 8.18 1.71
N HIS A 83 23.80 8.79 2.17
CA HIS A 83 22.53 8.11 2.36
C HIS A 83 21.90 7.66 1.03
N LEU A 84 22.08 8.43 -0.06
CA LEU A 84 21.68 7.96 -1.40
C LEU A 84 22.40 6.66 -1.80
N GLY A 85 23.70 6.54 -1.50
CA GLY A 85 24.46 5.30 -1.74
C GLY A 85 24.01 4.15 -0.85
N LYS A 86 23.70 4.44 0.43
CA LYS A 86 23.19 3.48 1.40
C LYS A 86 21.88 2.86 0.97
N ILE A 87 20.87 3.67 0.61
CA ILE A 87 19.54 3.13 0.24
C ILE A 87 19.60 2.16 -0.95
N ILE A 88 20.48 2.41 -1.92
CA ILE A 88 20.70 1.51 -3.06
C ILE A 88 21.39 0.21 -2.60
N THR A 89 22.40 0.35 -1.74
CA THR A 89 23.16 -0.79 -1.20
C THR A 89 22.26 -1.70 -0.34
N TYR A 90 21.41 -1.12 0.51
CA TYR A 90 20.48 -1.85 1.38
C TYR A 90 19.39 -2.52 0.58
N ALA A 91 18.84 -1.83 -0.43
CA ALA A 91 17.87 -2.43 -1.33
C ALA A 91 18.43 -3.66 -2.04
N SER A 92 19.65 -3.56 -2.58
CA SER A 92 20.32 -4.70 -3.21
C SER A 92 20.63 -5.82 -2.21
N GLY A 93 20.99 -5.48 -0.98
CA GLY A 93 21.38 -6.44 0.04
C GLY A 93 20.20 -7.25 0.60
N PHE A 94 19.03 -6.63 0.73
CA PHE A 94 17.82 -7.27 1.22
C PHE A 94 16.93 -7.83 0.11
N ASP A 95 17.25 -7.58 -1.16
CA ASP A 95 16.35 -7.84 -2.30
C ASP A 95 15.02 -7.08 -2.11
N ALA A 96 15.13 -5.79 -1.79
CA ALA A 96 14.00 -4.92 -1.51
C ALA A 96 13.43 -4.32 -2.81
N GLU A 97 12.12 -4.38 -2.94
CA GLU A 97 11.39 -3.83 -4.09
C GLU A 97 10.89 -2.41 -3.82
N ILE A 98 10.79 -2.00 -2.55
CA ILE A 98 10.34 -0.66 -2.17
C ILE A 98 11.42 -0.02 -1.29
N ILE A 99 11.86 1.16 -1.69
CA ILE A 99 12.94 1.92 -1.06
C ILE A 99 12.38 3.27 -0.65
N ILE A 100 12.44 3.58 0.63
CA ILE A 100 11.88 4.81 1.20
C ILE A 100 13.00 5.60 1.88
N TRP A 101 13.22 6.83 1.44
CA TRP A 101 14.18 7.76 2.06
C TRP A 101 13.44 8.93 2.68
N ILE A 102 13.45 8.99 4.02
CA ILE A 102 12.72 10.00 4.80
C ILE A 102 13.70 11.02 5.35
N VAL A 103 13.51 12.30 5.02
CA VAL A 103 14.50 13.35 5.29
C VAL A 103 13.85 14.64 5.76
N LYS A 104 14.62 15.56 6.36
CA LYS A 104 14.14 16.92 6.68
C LYS A 104 13.79 17.74 5.45
N THR A 105 14.64 17.67 4.42
CA THR A 105 14.49 18.38 3.15
C THR A 105 15.10 17.55 2.03
N VAL A 106 14.37 17.39 0.93
CA VAL A 106 14.89 16.76 -0.29
C VAL A 106 15.48 17.84 -1.20
N ARG A 107 16.79 17.79 -1.47
CA ARG A 107 17.42 18.64 -2.50
C ARG A 107 16.92 18.30 -3.90
N ASP A 108 16.85 19.29 -4.78
CA ASP A 108 16.39 19.11 -6.16
C ASP A 108 17.25 18.10 -6.94
N GLU A 109 18.57 18.06 -6.71
CA GLU A 109 19.46 17.10 -7.37
C GLU A 109 19.18 15.66 -6.92
N HIS A 110 18.87 15.46 -5.64
CA HIS A 110 18.52 14.14 -5.11
C HIS A 110 17.10 13.74 -5.52
N LYS A 111 16.15 14.68 -5.60
CA LYS A 111 14.85 14.43 -6.21
C LYS A 111 15.02 13.93 -7.64
N GLN A 112 15.80 14.64 -8.47
CA GLN A 112 16.10 14.24 -9.85
C GLN A 112 16.78 12.86 -9.93
N ALA A 113 17.69 12.54 -9.02
CA ALA A 113 18.33 11.22 -8.98
C ALA A 113 17.32 10.11 -8.67
N ILE A 114 16.41 10.33 -7.71
CA ILE A 114 15.35 9.37 -7.36
C ILE A 114 14.34 9.21 -8.52
N ASP A 115 13.96 10.31 -9.17
CA ASP A 115 13.12 10.29 -10.36
C ASP A 115 13.81 9.50 -11.50
N TRP A 116 15.10 9.75 -11.73
CA TRP A 116 15.89 9.02 -12.72
C TRP A 116 15.95 7.52 -12.41
N LEU A 117 16.17 7.13 -11.15
CA LEU A 117 16.15 5.72 -10.72
C LEU A 117 14.79 5.09 -10.98
N ASN A 118 13.69 5.78 -10.63
CA ASN A 118 12.36 5.30 -10.96
C ASN A 118 12.13 5.20 -12.47
N GLU A 119 12.75 6.05 -13.27
CA GLU A 119 12.57 6.00 -14.72
C GLU A 119 13.37 4.90 -15.44
N HIS A 120 14.40 4.36 -14.79
CA HIS A 120 15.39 3.46 -15.40
C HIS A 120 15.52 2.11 -14.68
N THR A 121 14.70 1.87 -13.66
CA THR A 121 14.53 0.55 -13.02
C THR A 121 13.29 -0.17 -13.56
N ASP A 122 13.17 -1.46 -13.28
CA ASP A 122 11.99 -2.23 -13.69
C ASP A 122 10.73 -1.83 -12.90
N ASN A 123 9.61 -2.49 -13.19
CA ASN A 123 8.33 -2.21 -12.55
C ASN A 123 8.22 -2.70 -11.10
N LYS A 124 9.20 -3.49 -10.62
CA LYS A 124 9.22 -4.01 -9.25
C LYS A 124 9.88 -3.04 -8.29
N ILE A 125 10.97 -2.41 -8.72
CA ILE A 125 11.71 -1.47 -7.88
C ILE A 125 10.98 -0.13 -7.79
N ASN A 126 10.82 0.41 -6.58
CA ASN A 126 10.05 1.61 -6.30
C ASN A 126 10.79 2.50 -5.30
N PHE A 127 11.35 3.62 -5.74
CA PHE A 127 12.00 4.59 -4.86
C PHE A 127 11.05 5.72 -4.46
N PHE A 128 11.06 6.08 -3.18
CA PHE A 128 10.34 7.21 -2.61
C PHE A 128 11.32 8.14 -1.90
N ALA A 129 11.20 9.44 -2.16
CA ALA A 129 11.84 10.47 -1.34
C ALA A 129 10.74 11.25 -0.62
N ILE A 130 10.79 11.25 0.71
CA ILE A 130 9.74 11.77 1.56
C ILE A 130 10.33 12.86 2.44
N GLN A 131 9.70 14.02 2.41
CA GLN A 131 10.02 15.09 3.33
C GLN A 131 9.21 14.92 4.61
N MET A 132 9.89 14.87 5.74
CA MET A 132 9.30 14.90 7.07
C MET A 132 9.28 16.33 7.60
N GLU A 133 8.11 16.73 8.10
CA GLU A 133 7.91 17.99 8.78
C GLU A 133 7.24 17.75 10.13
N VAL A 134 7.50 18.62 11.09
CA VAL A 134 6.73 18.67 12.33
C VAL A 134 6.10 20.03 12.47
N TRP A 135 4.82 20.04 12.78
CA TRP A 135 4.01 21.24 12.91
C TRP A 135 3.43 21.36 14.31
N LYS A 136 3.11 22.58 14.71
CA LYS A 136 2.41 22.87 15.97
C LYS A 136 1.41 24.01 15.75
N ILE A 137 0.30 23.98 16.48
CA ILE A 137 -0.64 25.10 16.55
C ILE A 137 -0.68 25.56 18.00
N SER A 138 -0.15 26.75 18.28
CA SER A 138 -0.07 27.31 19.63
C SER A 138 0.56 26.32 20.62
N ASP A 139 -0.20 25.81 21.60
CA ASP A 139 0.25 24.86 22.62
C ASP A 139 -0.17 23.41 22.38
N SER A 140 -0.58 23.08 21.15
CA SER A 140 -0.90 21.69 20.78
C SER A 140 0.31 20.77 20.93
N PRO A 141 0.10 19.45 21.03
CA PRO A 141 1.15 18.48 20.73
C PRO A 141 1.72 18.69 19.32
N PHE A 142 2.93 18.16 19.10
CA PHE A 142 3.56 18.14 17.79
C PHE A 142 2.78 17.25 16.81
N ALA A 143 2.63 17.72 15.59
CA ALA A 143 1.96 17.03 14.49
C ALA A 143 2.98 16.66 13.42
N PRO A 144 3.40 15.39 13.31
CA PRO A 144 4.25 14.93 12.22
C PRO A 144 3.49 14.96 10.90
N LYS A 145 4.18 15.26 9.81
CA LYS A 145 3.63 15.25 8.46
C LYS A 145 4.66 14.71 7.50
N PHE A 146 4.30 13.65 6.80
CA PHE A 146 5.04 13.16 5.65
C PHE A 146 4.56 13.87 4.39
N SER A 147 5.45 14.08 3.43
CA SER A 147 5.10 14.64 2.13
C SER A 147 5.95 13.99 1.06
N VAL A 148 5.31 13.30 0.12
CA VAL A 148 6.00 12.63 -0.99
C VAL A 148 6.56 13.66 -1.96
N ILE A 149 7.89 13.73 -2.06
CA ILE A 149 8.60 14.64 -2.98
C ILE A 149 8.94 13.94 -4.30
N ALA A 150 9.33 12.67 -4.23
CA ALA A 150 9.55 11.83 -5.39
C ALA A 150 8.92 10.45 -5.17
N GLN A 151 8.27 9.93 -6.21
CA GLN A 151 7.65 8.61 -6.18
C GLN A 151 7.65 7.98 -7.58
N PRO A 152 7.47 6.66 -7.68
CA PRO A 152 7.40 5.98 -8.96
C PRO A 152 6.19 6.42 -9.78
N ASN A 153 6.41 6.83 -11.02
CA ASN A 153 5.34 7.00 -12.00
C ASN A 153 5.01 5.62 -12.61
N ASN A 154 4.03 4.95 -12.03
CA ASN A 154 3.62 3.60 -12.44
C ASN A 154 3.19 3.52 -13.91
N TRP A 155 2.52 4.56 -14.42
CA TRP A 155 2.11 4.62 -15.82
C TRP A 155 3.33 4.68 -16.75
N ALA A 156 4.25 5.61 -16.49
CA ALA A 156 5.48 5.75 -17.27
C ALA A 156 6.35 4.49 -17.22
N LYS A 157 6.46 3.85 -16.03
CA LYS A 157 7.14 2.56 -15.86
C LYS A 157 6.49 1.47 -16.71
N ALA A 158 5.17 1.31 -16.61
CA ALA A 158 4.46 0.27 -17.33
C ALA A 158 4.57 0.44 -18.86
N VAL A 159 4.51 1.68 -19.36
CA VAL A 159 4.72 2.00 -20.77
C VAL A 159 6.17 1.72 -21.21
N LYS A 160 7.20 2.16 -20.46
CA LYS A 160 8.62 1.89 -20.81
C LYS A 160 8.96 0.39 -20.82
N THR A 161 8.42 -0.40 -19.89
CA THR A 161 8.64 -1.85 -19.86
C THR A 161 8.00 -2.56 -21.07
N SER A 162 6.91 -2.01 -21.63
CA SER A 162 6.28 -2.54 -22.84
C SER A 162 7.09 -2.33 -24.12
N SER A 163 7.96 -1.30 -24.16
CA SER A 163 8.77 -0.96 -25.34
C SER A 163 10.17 -1.59 -25.37
N ASN A 164 10.78 -1.88 -24.21
CA ASN A 164 12.22 -2.21 -24.13
C ASN A 164 12.59 -3.64 -23.66
N SER A 165 11.64 -4.58 -23.53
CA SER A 165 11.97 -5.94 -23.09
C SER A 165 11.18 -7.06 -23.80
N ASN A 166 11.81 -8.23 -23.97
CA ASN A 166 11.18 -9.48 -24.46
C ASN A 166 10.08 -10.01 -23.51
N ASN A 167 9.77 -9.29 -22.43
CA ASN A 167 8.77 -9.61 -21.43
C ASN A 167 7.72 -8.47 -21.40
N LYS A 168 7.13 -8.20 -22.57
CA LYS A 168 6.05 -7.21 -22.75
C LYS A 168 5.00 -7.37 -21.64
N LEU A 169 4.81 -6.35 -20.81
CA LEU A 169 3.52 -6.14 -20.17
C LEU A 169 2.48 -6.12 -21.29
N THR A 170 1.58 -7.10 -21.27
CA THR A 170 0.55 -7.23 -22.30
C THR A 170 -0.36 -6.00 -22.27
N GLU A 171 -1.02 -5.65 -23.38
CA GLU A 171 -2.00 -4.56 -23.41
C GLU A 171 -3.03 -4.70 -22.27
N THR A 172 -3.39 -5.93 -21.92
CA THR A 172 -4.26 -6.26 -20.78
C THR A 172 -3.72 -5.73 -19.45
N LYS A 173 -2.40 -5.79 -19.22
CA LYS A 173 -1.78 -5.33 -17.97
C LYS A 173 -1.78 -3.81 -17.85
N LEU A 174 -1.60 -3.10 -18.97
CA LEU A 174 -1.75 -1.64 -19.02
C LEU A 174 -3.21 -1.23 -18.77
N LEU A 175 -4.16 -1.94 -19.39
CA LEU A 175 -5.58 -1.69 -19.18
C LEU A 175 -6.01 -1.97 -17.73
N GLN A 176 -5.43 -2.99 -17.09
CA GLN A 176 -5.62 -3.26 -15.66
C GLN A 176 -5.12 -2.13 -14.77
N LEU A 177 -3.94 -1.57 -15.07
CA LEU A 177 -3.44 -0.42 -14.33
C LEU A 177 -4.38 0.78 -14.49
N GLU A 178 -4.82 1.08 -15.72
CA GLU A 178 -5.77 2.16 -16.00
C GLU A 178 -7.10 1.97 -15.24
N PHE A 179 -7.61 0.74 -15.22
CA PHE A 179 -8.83 0.38 -14.49
C PHE A 179 -8.70 0.70 -13.00
N TRP A 180 -7.60 0.30 -12.37
CA TRP A 180 -7.38 0.55 -10.95
C TRP A 180 -7.13 2.01 -10.60
N GLU A 181 -6.46 2.79 -11.46
CA GLU A 181 -6.35 4.23 -11.25
C GLU A 181 -7.72 4.91 -11.34
N LYS A 182 -8.53 4.58 -12.36
CA LYS A 182 -9.91 5.11 -12.47
C LYS A 182 -10.82 4.62 -11.33
N PHE A 183 -10.56 3.44 -10.77
CA PHE A 183 -11.28 2.95 -9.58
C PHE A 183 -10.97 3.84 -8.36
N LYS A 184 -9.70 4.20 -8.15
CA LYS A 184 -9.29 5.11 -7.08
C LYS A 184 -9.94 6.48 -7.24
N ASP A 185 -9.83 7.07 -8.44
CA ASP A 185 -10.45 8.37 -8.74
C ASP A 185 -11.97 8.32 -8.45
N TYR A 186 -12.65 7.28 -8.93
CA TYR A 186 -14.08 7.09 -8.67
C TYR A 186 -14.40 6.97 -7.18
N ALA A 187 -13.59 6.23 -6.42
CA ALA A 187 -13.77 6.04 -4.99
C ALA A 187 -13.61 7.36 -4.21
N GLU A 188 -12.60 8.17 -4.55
CA GLU A 188 -12.33 9.47 -3.94
C GLU A 188 -13.41 10.51 -4.28
N GLU A 189 -13.76 10.64 -5.57
CA GLU A 189 -14.78 11.58 -6.05
C GLU A 189 -16.15 11.33 -5.41
N ASN A 190 -16.49 10.06 -5.18
CA ASN A 190 -17.76 9.66 -4.58
C ASN A 190 -17.65 9.46 -3.06
N GLN A 191 -16.52 9.82 -2.44
CA GLN A 191 -16.28 9.79 -0.99
C GLN A 191 -16.54 8.41 -0.35
N TYR A 192 -16.23 7.33 -1.07
CA TYR A 192 -16.29 5.99 -0.51
C TYR A 192 -15.21 5.83 0.57
N LYS A 193 -15.62 5.32 1.74
CA LYS A 193 -14.72 5.13 2.89
C LYS A 193 -13.93 3.83 2.76
N ILE A 194 -13.04 3.78 1.78
CA ILE A 194 -12.16 2.65 1.47
C ILE A 194 -10.72 3.14 1.64
N LYS A 195 -9.87 2.36 2.34
CA LYS A 195 -8.44 2.66 2.40
C LYS A 195 -7.81 2.32 1.05
N LEU A 196 -7.68 3.32 0.19
CA LEU A 196 -7.10 3.17 -1.14
C LEU A 196 -5.59 2.96 -1.03
N ARG A 197 -5.09 2.07 -1.88
CA ARG A 197 -3.68 1.75 -2.04
C ARG A 197 -3.19 2.08 -3.44
N LYS A 198 -1.88 2.00 -3.62
CA LYS A 198 -1.22 2.15 -4.91
C LYS A 198 -1.73 1.12 -5.92
N ALA A 199 -2.11 1.59 -7.11
CA ALA A 199 -2.55 0.74 -8.22
C ALA A 199 -1.35 0.13 -8.95
N TYR A 200 -1.48 -1.11 -9.39
CA TYR A 200 -0.43 -1.84 -10.13
C TYR A 200 -1.01 -2.48 -11.40
N ALA A 201 -0.13 -2.81 -12.35
CA ALA A 201 -0.47 -3.53 -13.57
C ALA A 201 -0.77 -5.02 -13.27
N GLN A 202 -1.89 -5.28 -12.61
CA GLN A 202 -2.28 -6.60 -12.14
C GLN A 202 -3.79 -6.78 -12.08
N HIS A 203 -4.26 -8.03 -11.99
CA HIS A 203 -5.68 -8.35 -12.08
C HIS A 203 -6.44 -8.22 -10.75
N TRP A 204 -5.76 -7.78 -9.68
CA TRP A 204 -6.32 -7.65 -8.34
C TRP A 204 -5.95 -6.33 -7.69
N TYR A 205 -6.79 -5.89 -6.76
CA TYR A 205 -6.62 -4.71 -5.93
C TYR A 205 -7.09 -5.02 -4.52
N ASP A 206 -6.18 -4.93 -3.56
CA ASP A 206 -6.49 -5.31 -2.20
C ASP A 206 -6.85 -4.11 -1.33
N VAL A 207 -7.78 -4.34 -0.42
CA VAL A 207 -8.29 -3.38 0.56
C VAL A 207 -8.14 -4.02 1.95
N SER A 208 -7.32 -3.39 2.80
CA SER A 208 -7.22 -3.75 4.22
C SER A 208 -8.50 -3.41 4.97
N PHE A 209 -8.84 -4.22 5.97
CA PHE A 209 -9.91 -3.89 6.92
C PHE A 209 -9.53 -4.11 8.40
N GLY A 210 -8.22 -4.10 8.69
CA GLY A 210 -7.67 -4.20 10.05
C GLY A 210 -7.56 -5.62 10.57
N SER A 211 -7.15 -6.56 9.72
CA SER A 211 -6.78 -7.94 10.10
C SER A 211 -5.54 -8.37 9.33
N SER A 212 -4.61 -9.02 10.02
CA SER A 212 -3.42 -9.64 9.40
C SER A 212 -3.71 -11.03 8.82
N LEU A 213 -4.85 -11.65 9.17
CA LEU A 213 -5.23 -13.00 8.72
C LEU A 213 -5.98 -12.99 7.39
N ALA A 214 -6.66 -11.89 7.07
CA ALA A 214 -7.49 -11.77 5.88
C ALA A 214 -7.59 -10.31 5.40
N HIS A 215 -7.75 -10.13 4.10
CA HIS A 215 -8.00 -8.84 3.46
C HIS A 215 -9.13 -8.96 2.43
N ILE A 216 -9.67 -7.83 1.98
CA ILE A 216 -10.62 -7.81 0.87
C ILE A 216 -9.81 -7.70 -0.42
N THR A 217 -10.12 -8.52 -1.41
CA THR A 217 -9.50 -8.46 -2.73
C THR A 217 -10.58 -8.21 -3.77
N LEU A 218 -10.40 -7.16 -4.56
CA LEU A 218 -11.16 -6.88 -5.76
C LEU A 218 -10.39 -7.46 -6.95
N THR A 219 -11.06 -8.12 -7.89
CA THR A 219 -10.40 -8.62 -9.10
C THR A 219 -11.16 -8.26 -10.36
N ILE A 220 -10.41 -8.13 -11.46
CA ILE A 220 -10.91 -7.99 -12.82
C ILE A 220 -10.26 -9.06 -13.71
N ASN A 221 -11.08 -9.95 -14.28
CA ASN A 221 -10.61 -11.03 -15.14
C ASN A 221 -11.08 -10.81 -16.58
N SER A 222 -10.14 -10.52 -17.47
CA SER A 222 -10.41 -10.29 -18.90
C SER A 222 -10.71 -11.55 -19.70
N GLN A 223 -10.38 -12.74 -19.18
CA GLN A 223 -10.65 -14.02 -19.84
C GLN A 223 -12.04 -14.54 -19.49
N SER A 224 -12.44 -14.44 -18.22
CA SER A 224 -13.77 -14.87 -17.77
C SER A 224 -14.81 -13.74 -17.81
N ASN A 225 -14.40 -12.50 -18.13
CA ASN A 225 -15.28 -11.35 -18.21
C ASN A 225 -16.06 -11.13 -16.91
N GLN A 226 -15.32 -11.07 -15.81
CA GLN A 226 -15.87 -11.04 -14.46
C GLN A 226 -15.09 -10.08 -13.56
N ILE A 227 -15.83 -9.39 -12.69
CA ILE A 227 -15.30 -8.72 -11.51
C ILE A 227 -15.69 -9.50 -10.27
N THR A 228 -14.80 -9.54 -9.29
CA THR A 228 -15.06 -10.24 -8.02
C THR A 228 -14.71 -9.35 -6.84
N CYS A 229 -15.50 -9.44 -5.78
CA CYS A 229 -15.13 -8.97 -4.45
C CYS A 229 -15.03 -10.21 -3.55
N GLU A 230 -13.87 -10.43 -2.96
CA GLU A 230 -13.62 -11.58 -2.11
C GLU A 230 -12.98 -11.21 -0.78
N LEU A 231 -13.32 -11.95 0.27
CA LEU A 231 -12.51 -12.05 1.47
C LEU A 231 -11.43 -13.10 1.19
N TYR A 232 -10.19 -12.67 1.09
CA TYR A 232 -9.03 -13.54 0.91
C TYR A 232 -8.40 -13.84 2.26
N ILE A 233 -8.33 -15.13 2.62
CA ILE A 233 -7.72 -15.62 3.86
C ILE A 233 -6.39 -16.25 3.51
N THR A 234 -5.27 -15.66 3.94
CA THR A 234 -3.94 -15.98 3.42
C THR A 234 -3.45 -17.38 3.79
N ASP A 235 -3.46 -17.70 5.09
CA ASP A 235 -2.92 -18.98 5.60
C ASP A 235 -3.61 -19.39 6.91
N SER A 236 -4.95 -19.35 6.93
CA SER A 236 -5.75 -19.76 8.10
C SER A 236 -7.01 -20.52 7.69
N LYS A 237 -6.89 -21.85 7.54
CA LYS A 237 -8.05 -22.75 7.41
C LYS A 237 -8.99 -22.68 8.62
N PRO A 238 -8.50 -22.60 9.88
CA PRO A 238 -9.39 -22.45 11.03
C PRO A 238 -10.33 -21.25 10.90
N LEU A 239 -9.82 -20.10 10.46
CA LEU A 239 -10.65 -18.90 10.24
C LEU A 239 -11.72 -19.14 9.17
N PHE A 240 -11.41 -19.83 8.08
CA PHE A 240 -12.39 -20.16 7.05
C PHE A 240 -13.53 -21.02 7.60
N TYR A 241 -13.20 -22.04 8.40
CA TYR A 241 -14.20 -22.91 9.01
C TYR A 241 -15.04 -22.18 10.06
N GLU A 242 -14.43 -21.32 10.88
CA GLU A 242 -15.13 -20.46 11.84
C GLU A 242 -16.15 -19.56 11.12
N LEU A 243 -15.74 -18.88 10.05
CA LEU A 243 -16.63 -18.06 9.24
C LEU A 243 -17.77 -18.89 8.62
N SER A 244 -17.48 -20.13 8.21
CA SER A 244 -18.47 -21.03 7.59
C SER A 244 -19.58 -21.42 8.57
N LEU A 245 -19.31 -21.47 9.88
CA LEU A 245 -20.35 -21.67 10.90
C LEU A 245 -21.37 -20.52 10.93
N HIS A 246 -20.94 -19.32 10.52
CA HIS A 246 -21.77 -18.12 10.44
C HIS A 246 -22.30 -17.83 9.02
N LYS A 247 -22.17 -18.76 8.07
CA LYS A 247 -22.52 -18.56 6.65
C LYS A 247 -23.90 -17.94 6.43
N SER A 248 -24.94 -18.50 7.06
CA SER A 248 -26.32 -18.03 6.83
C SER A 248 -26.54 -16.61 7.35
N ASP A 249 -25.93 -16.26 8.49
CA ASP A 249 -26.00 -14.92 9.08
C ASP A 249 -25.20 -13.90 8.25
N ILE A 250 -24.02 -14.28 7.76
CA ILE A 250 -23.20 -13.45 6.87
C ILE A 250 -23.92 -13.16 5.54
N GLU A 251 -24.44 -14.19 4.87
CA GLU A 251 -25.16 -14.03 3.59
C GLU A 251 -26.45 -13.23 3.77
N SER A 252 -27.16 -13.41 4.89
CA SER A 252 -28.34 -12.59 5.22
C SER A 252 -27.99 -11.11 5.42
N LYS A 253 -26.88 -10.79 6.11
CA LYS A 253 -26.41 -9.42 6.31
C LYS A 253 -25.93 -8.74 5.03
N LEU A 254 -25.35 -9.52 4.11
CA LEU A 254 -24.90 -9.02 2.81
C LEU A 254 -26.07 -8.88 1.82
N GLY A 255 -27.10 -9.70 1.96
CA GLY A 255 -28.27 -9.72 1.10
C GLY A 255 -28.09 -10.57 -0.17
N TYR A 256 -27.08 -11.44 -0.21
CA TYR A 256 -26.79 -12.35 -1.33
C TYR A 256 -25.97 -13.55 -0.87
N SER A 257 -26.08 -14.65 -1.62
CA SER A 257 -25.26 -15.85 -1.40
C SER A 257 -23.83 -15.66 -1.89
N LEU A 258 -22.87 -16.29 -1.21
CA LEU A 258 -21.45 -16.24 -1.54
C LEU A 258 -20.97 -17.60 -2.04
N SER A 259 -19.90 -17.59 -2.82
CA SER A 259 -19.09 -18.78 -3.08
C SER A 259 -18.06 -18.94 -1.97
N TRP A 260 -18.14 -20.05 -1.24
CA TRP A 260 -17.22 -20.40 -0.15
C TRP A 260 -16.23 -21.44 -0.66
N GLU A 261 -14.98 -21.02 -0.88
CA GLU A 261 -13.96 -21.86 -1.50
C GLU A 261 -12.80 -22.09 -0.54
N GLU A 262 -12.79 -23.27 0.07
CA GLU A 262 -11.71 -23.67 0.97
C GLU A 262 -10.38 -23.79 0.23
N LEU A 263 -10.35 -24.29 -1.01
CA LEU A 263 -9.12 -24.58 -1.77
C LEU A 263 -8.19 -25.55 -1.00
N PRO A 264 -8.53 -26.85 -0.90
CA PRO A 264 -7.82 -27.82 -0.06
C PRO A 264 -6.34 -28.02 -0.43
N ASN A 265 -5.98 -27.78 -1.69
CA ASN A 265 -4.60 -27.87 -2.19
C ASN A 265 -3.80 -26.57 -2.01
N LYS A 266 -4.35 -25.56 -1.34
CA LYS A 266 -3.71 -24.27 -1.07
C LYS A 266 -3.83 -23.93 0.41
N LYS A 267 -2.85 -23.18 0.91
CA LYS A 267 -2.91 -22.55 2.24
C LYS A 267 -4.06 -21.55 2.36
N ALA A 268 -4.25 -20.76 1.30
CA ALA A 268 -5.29 -19.75 1.24
C ALA A 268 -6.68 -20.33 1.08
N SER A 269 -7.69 -19.57 1.51
CA SER A 269 -9.12 -19.82 1.26
C SER A 269 -9.79 -18.51 0.87
N ARG A 270 -10.95 -18.57 0.22
CA ARG A 270 -11.66 -17.35 -0.20
C ARG A 270 -13.17 -17.48 -0.09
N ILE A 271 -13.82 -16.35 0.22
CA ILE A 271 -15.26 -16.22 0.26
C ILE A 271 -15.63 -15.06 -0.67
N LYS A 272 -16.37 -15.30 -1.74
CA LYS A 272 -16.46 -14.33 -2.85
C LYS A 272 -17.85 -14.15 -3.44
N ILE A 273 -18.05 -12.98 -4.01
CA ILE A 273 -19.16 -12.66 -4.92
C ILE A 273 -18.59 -12.20 -6.25
N THR A 274 -19.19 -12.63 -7.35
CA THR A 274 -18.73 -12.32 -8.71
C THR A 274 -19.87 -11.69 -9.51
N ASN A 275 -19.54 -10.72 -10.35
CA ASN A 275 -20.44 -10.12 -11.32
C ASN A 275 -19.85 -10.21 -12.73
N SER A 276 -20.67 -10.57 -13.71
CA SER A 276 -20.25 -10.64 -15.12
C SER A 276 -20.18 -9.23 -15.70
N VAL A 277 -19.10 -8.94 -16.42
CA VAL A 277 -18.81 -7.64 -17.00
C VAL A 277 -18.22 -7.80 -18.40
N ASP A 278 -18.12 -6.72 -19.15
CA ASP A 278 -17.20 -6.64 -20.28
C ASP A 278 -16.08 -5.67 -19.96
N PHE A 279 -14.87 -6.21 -19.75
CA PHE A 279 -13.71 -5.42 -19.35
C PHE A 279 -13.29 -4.40 -20.42
N LEU A 280 -13.50 -4.73 -21.69
CA LEU A 280 -13.06 -3.88 -22.80
C LEU A 280 -14.01 -2.71 -23.07
N THR A 281 -15.21 -2.73 -22.50
CA THR A 281 -16.17 -1.61 -22.58
C THR A 281 -15.88 -0.58 -21.48
N VAL A 282 -14.97 0.35 -21.76
CA VAL A 282 -14.49 1.39 -20.81
C VAL A 282 -15.62 2.29 -20.31
N GLU A 283 -16.66 2.50 -21.11
CA GLU A 283 -17.80 3.35 -20.76
C GLU A 283 -18.59 2.82 -19.56
N LYS A 284 -18.53 1.50 -19.32
CA LYS A 284 -19.21 0.83 -18.20
C LYS A 284 -18.36 0.75 -16.93
N TRP A 285 -17.09 1.17 -16.96
CA TRP A 285 -16.21 1.03 -15.80
C TRP A 285 -16.72 1.75 -14.56
N SER A 286 -17.43 2.88 -14.71
CA SER A 286 -18.07 3.56 -13.57
C SER A 286 -19.09 2.67 -12.85
N GLU A 287 -19.87 1.87 -13.57
CA GLU A 287 -20.81 0.89 -12.99
C GLU A 287 -20.06 -0.23 -12.26
N TYR A 288 -18.93 -0.68 -12.82
CA TYR A 288 -18.10 -1.72 -12.21
C TYR A 288 -17.41 -1.22 -10.94
N HIS A 289 -16.87 0.00 -10.96
CA HIS A 289 -16.23 0.63 -9.80
C HIS A 289 -17.25 0.86 -8.68
N LYS A 290 -18.46 1.30 -9.01
CA LYS A 290 -19.56 1.40 -8.06
C LYS A 290 -19.83 0.06 -7.38
N TRP A 291 -20.02 -0.99 -8.18
CA TRP A 291 -20.26 -2.34 -7.67
C TRP A 291 -19.12 -2.80 -6.75
N MET A 292 -17.86 -2.57 -7.14
CA MET A 292 -16.69 -2.93 -6.34
C MET A 292 -16.64 -2.15 -5.02
N CYS A 293 -16.85 -0.84 -5.04
CA CYS A 293 -16.83 0.00 -3.84
C CYS A 293 -17.92 -0.41 -2.83
N GLU A 294 -19.15 -0.58 -3.32
CA GLU A 294 -20.28 -0.98 -2.48
C GLU A 294 -20.06 -2.35 -1.85
N ASN A 295 -19.54 -3.32 -2.61
CA ASN A 295 -19.25 -4.65 -2.09
C ASN A 295 -18.05 -4.65 -1.13
N ALA A 296 -16.98 -3.90 -1.40
CA ALA A 296 -15.84 -3.77 -0.51
C ALA A 296 -16.28 -3.23 0.87
N ILE A 297 -17.09 -2.18 0.89
CA ILE A 297 -17.61 -1.60 2.14
C ILE A 297 -18.55 -2.59 2.87
N LYS A 298 -19.44 -3.28 2.14
CA LYS A 298 -20.31 -4.31 2.74
C LYS A 298 -19.48 -5.43 3.36
N PHE A 299 -18.47 -5.93 2.65
CA PHE A 299 -17.56 -6.96 3.14
C PHE A 299 -16.82 -6.46 4.38
N GLN A 300 -16.26 -5.25 4.34
CA GLN A 300 -15.57 -4.64 5.49
C GLN A 300 -16.48 -4.56 6.72
N ASN A 301 -17.71 -4.07 6.56
CA ASN A 301 -18.66 -3.90 7.65
C ASN A 301 -19.16 -5.22 8.25
N VAL A 302 -19.31 -6.26 7.43
CA VAL A 302 -19.79 -7.58 7.88
C VAL A 302 -18.66 -8.40 8.45
N PHE A 303 -17.58 -8.64 7.68
CA PHE A 303 -16.49 -9.55 8.08
C PHE A 303 -15.64 -9.01 9.23
N SER A 304 -15.51 -7.69 9.39
CA SER A 304 -14.79 -7.13 10.55
C SER A 304 -15.35 -7.59 11.90
N LYS A 305 -16.65 -7.92 11.97
CA LYS A 305 -17.29 -8.41 13.21
C LYS A 305 -16.92 -9.85 13.56
N TYR A 306 -16.51 -10.64 12.59
CA TYR A 306 -16.14 -12.05 12.78
C TYR A 306 -14.63 -12.23 12.86
N VAL A 307 -13.86 -11.40 12.14
CA VAL A 307 -12.39 -11.54 12.07
C VAL A 307 -11.68 -10.79 13.21
N LYS A 308 -12.28 -9.73 13.79
CA LYS A 308 -11.66 -8.98 14.92
C LYS A 308 -11.80 -9.67 16.28
N GLY A 309 -12.43 -10.85 16.35
CA GLY A 309 -12.72 -11.58 17.60
C GLY A 309 -11.66 -12.59 18.04
N SER A 310 -10.67 -12.91 17.19
CA SER A 310 -9.66 -13.93 17.47
C SER A 310 -8.42 -13.31 18.13
N LYS A 311 -8.56 -12.85 19.38
CA LYS A 311 -7.41 -12.57 20.27
C LYS A 311 -7.16 -13.74 21.20
#